data_AF-A0A7S0Z7I6-F1
#
_entry.id   AF-A0A7S0Z7I6-F1
#
_cell.length_a   1.000
_cell.length_b   1.000
_cell.length_c   1.000
_cell.angle_alpha   90.00
_cell.angle_beta   90.00
_cell.angle_gamma   90.00
#
_symmetry.space_group_name_H-M   'P 1'
#
loop_
_entity.id
_entity.type
_entity.pdbx_description
1 polymer ?
#
loop_
_entity_poly.entity_id
_entity_poly.type
_entity_poly.pdbx_seq_one_letter_code
_entity_poly.pdbx_strand_id
1 'polypeptide(L)'
;EVAQGRVGKNASQLNLANTGIGSFNDRVREGCIGGTPFGDPRMQGFITGLYYTPNGKVDQGDADSQRYRMMEDGEKIIAALSGNVRDFVFVNRHGVEVPASS
;
A
#
# COMPACT_ATOMS: atom_id res chain seq x y z
N GLU A 1 -6.11 22.13 -7.85
CA GLU A 1 -5.91 22.71 -9.21
C GLU A 1 -4.79 22.04 -10.01
N VAL A 2 -3.68 21.63 -9.39
CA VAL A 2 -2.45 21.10 -10.03
C VAL A 2 -2.42 19.64 -10.54
N ALA A 3 -3.49 18.85 -10.37
CA ALA A 3 -3.49 17.44 -10.79
C ALA A 3 -3.15 17.26 -12.28
N GLN A 4 -2.45 16.16 -12.62
CA GLN A 4 -2.04 15.82 -13.99
C GLN A 4 -1.23 16.91 -14.72
N GLY A 5 -0.55 17.80 -14.00
CA GLY A 5 0.30 18.82 -14.60
C GLY A 5 -0.45 19.95 -15.31
N ARG A 6 -1.73 20.17 -15.00
CA ARG A 6 -2.59 21.19 -15.64
C ARG A 6 -2.06 22.63 -15.61
N VAL A 7 -1.11 22.93 -14.73
CA VAL A 7 -0.50 24.27 -14.59
C VAL A 7 1.03 24.21 -14.54
N GLY A 8 1.64 23.14 -15.09
CA GLY A 8 3.09 22.92 -15.12
C GLY A 8 3.55 21.61 -14.47
N LYS A 9 4.85 21.31 -14.52
CA LYS A 9 5.43 20.11 -13.89
C LYS A 9 5.36 20.24 -12.36
N ASN A 10 4.40 19.57 -11.76
CA ASN A 10 4.16 19.60 -10.32
C ASN A 10 5.00 18.54 -9.57
N ALA A 11 5.24 18.76 -8.28
CA ALA A 11 5.98 17.85 -7.39
C ALA A 11 5.15 16.63 -6.95
N SER A 12 4.65 15.86 -7.92
CA SER A 12 3.99 14.57 -7.66
C SER A 12 5.02 13.47 -7.35
N GLN A 13 4.62 12.39 -6.67
CA GLN A 13 5.50 11.23 -6.40
C GLN A 13 6.22 10.73 -7.67
N LEU A 14 5.52 10.72 -8.81
CA LEU A 14 6.08 10.32 -10.09
C LEU A 14 7.14 11.31 -10.62
N ASN A 15 6.90 12.61 -10.43
CA ASN A 15 7.80 13.66 -10.92
C ASN A 15 9.01 13.91 -10.03
N LEU A 16 8.97 13.46 -8.77
CA LEU A 16 10.07 13.58 -7.79
C LEU A 16 11.07 12.42 -7.85
N ALA A 17 10.79 11.37 -8.63
CA ALA A 17 11.72 10.25 -8.80
C ALA A 17 13.12 10.75 -9.24
N ASN A 18 14.17 10.21 -8.62
CA ASN A 18 15.58 10.55 -8.86
C ASN A 18 16.01 12.00 -8.55
N THR A 19 15.21 12.79 -7.82
CA THR A 19 15.59 14.16 -7.42
C THR A 19 16.33 14.23 -6.07
N GLY A 20 16.34 13.13 -5.30
CA GLY A 20 16.81 13.12 -3.90
C GLY A 20 15.82 13.71 -2.89
N ILE A 21 14.64 14.15 -3.35
CA ILE A 21 13.58 14.71 -2.49
C ILE A 21 12.61 13.58 -2.10
N GLY A 22 12.46 13.35 -0.79
CA GLY A 22 11.55 12.34 -0.26
C GLY A 22 10.08 12.73 -0.40
N SER A 23 9.21 11.73 -0.62
CA SER A 23 7.76 11.88 -0.60
C SER A 23 7.12 10.83 0.30
N PHE A 24 6.09 11.18 1.06
CA PHE A 24 5.35 10.22 1.89
C PHE A 24 4.78 9.07 1.04
N ASN A 25 4.91 7.83 1.53
CA ASN A 25 4.37 6.64 0.88
C ASN A 25 3.02 6.26 1.49
N ASP A 26 1.94 6.83 0.95
CA ASP A 26 0.58 6.57 1.42
C ASP A 26 0.15 5.09 1.27
N ARG A 27 0.71 4.37 0.29
CA ARG A 27 0.37 2.96 0.02
C ARG A 27 0.70 2.05 1.19
N VAL A 28 1.78 2.37 1.91
CA VAL A 28 2.25 1.61 3.08
C VAL A 28 1.41 1.95 4.30
N ARG A 29 1.09 3.24 4.50
CA ARG A 29 0.23 3.67 5.60
C ARG A 29 -1.12 2.96 5.54
N GLU A 30 -1.72 2.94 4.36
CA GLU A 30 -3.06 2.37 4.15
C GLU A 30 -3.04 0.84 4.27
N GLY A 31 -2.03 0.15 3.71
CA GLY A 31 -1.87 -1.30 3.87
C GLY A 31 -1.58 -1.73 5.31
N CYS A 32 -0.79 -0.95 6.07
CA CYS A 32 -0.51 -1.22 7.47
C CYS A 32 -1.77 -1.05 8.35
N ILE A 33 -2.35 0.15 8.35
CA ILE A 33 -3.39 0.53 9.32
C ILE A 33 -4.76 -0.01 8.91
N GLY A 34 -5.03 -0.12 7.61
CA GLY A 34 -6.35 -0.39 7.08
C GLY A 34 -7.11 0.89 6.75
N GLY A 35 -7.73 0.86 5.57
CA GLY A 35 -8.60 1.92 5.10
C GLY A 35 -7.91 3.19 4.63
N THR A 36 -8.65 4.28 4.65
CA THR A 36 -8.23 5.58 4.11
C THR A 36 -8.67 6.69 5.07
N PRO A 37 -8.06 7.88 5.00
CA PRO A 37 -8.47 9.04 5.81
C PRO A 37 -9.96 9.45 5.65
N PHE A 38 -10.64 8.94 4.62
CA PHE A 38 -12.03 9.26 4.31
C PHE A 38 -12.98 8.05 4.48
N GLY A 39 -12.45 6.89 4.88
CA GLY A 39 -13.21 5.65 5.07
C GLY A 39 -13.70 5.44 6.51
N ASP A 40 -14.35 4.31 6.77
CA ASP A 40 -14.73 3.92 8.13
C ASP A 40 -13.46 3.69 8.98
N PRO A 41 -13.32 4.34 10.14
CA PRO A 41 -12.13 4.25 10.98
C PRO A 41 -11.90 2.85 11.57
N ARG A 42 -12.89 1.95 11.48
CA ARG A 42 -12.82 0.58 11.99
C ARG A 42 -12.35 -0.42 10.93
N MET A 43 -12.04 0.03 9.71
CA MET A 43 -11.44 -0.85 8.71
C MET A 43 -10.04 -1.28 9.14
N GLN A 44 -9.80 -2.59 9.17
CA GLN A 44 -8.53 -3.19 9.54
C GLN A 44 -7.64 -3.43 8.30
N GLY A 45 -6.33 -3.35 8.51
CA GLY A 45 -5.25 -3.68 7.59
C GLY A 45 -4.27 -4.65 8.25
N PHE A 46 -3.06 -4.72 7.72
CA PHE A 46 -2.06 -5.73 8.10
C PHE A 46 -1.75 -5.76 9.61
N ILE A 47 -1.54 -4.59 10.24
CA ILE A 47 -1.15 -4.52 11.66
C ILE A 47 -2.32 -4.32 12.63
N THR A 48 -3.54 -4.12 12.11
CA THR A 48 -4.74 -3.89 12.93
C THR A 48 -5.69 -5.09 12.95
N GLY A 49 -5.28 -6.24 12.38
CA GLY A 49 -5.95 -7.54 12.58
C GLY A 49 -6.80 -8.03 11.41
N LEU A 50 -6.63 -7.48 10.20
CA LEU A 50 -7.31 -8.01 9.00
C LEU A 50 -7.02 -9.50 8.85
N TYR A 51 -8.05 -10.30 8.55
CA TYR A 51 -8.03 -11.77 8.44
C TYR A 51 -7.73 -12.53 9.75
N TYR A 52 -6.68 -12.19 10.49
CA TYR A 52 -6.28 -12.92 11.70
C TYR A 52 -7.20 -12.68 12.90
N THR A 53 -7.65 -11.44 13.09
CA THR A 53 -8.53 -11.04 14.20
C THR A 53 -9.58 -10.03 13.71
N PRO A 54 -10.53 -10.44 12.84
CA PRO A 54 -11.54 -9.52 12.32
C PRO A 54 -12.42 -8.94 13.44
N ASN A 55 -12.59 -7.63 13.46
CA ASN A 55 -13.31 -6.93 14.54
C ASN A 55 -14.84 -7.03 14.45
N GLY A 56 -15.37 -7.51 13.31
CA GLY A 56 -16.81 -7.66 13.05
C GLY A 56 -17.60 -6.35 13.02
N LYS A 57 -16.94 -5.18 12.92
CA LYS A 57 -17.59 -3.86 12.94
C LYS A 57 -17.91 -3.32 11.55
N VAL A 58 -17.16 -3.77 10.55
CA VAL A 58 -17.29 -3.38 9.14
C VAL A 58 -17.20 -4.64 8.31
N ASP A 59 -18.03 -4.74 7.29
CA ASP A 59 -17.88 -5.79 6.28
C ASP A 59 -16.64 -5.49 5.42
N GLN A 60 -15.63 -6.34 5.54
CA GLN A 60 -14.39 -6.26 4.78
C GLN A 60 -14.25 -7.44 3.79
N GLY A 61 -15.37 -8.10 3.47
CA GLY A 61 -15.46 -9.29 2.62
C GLY A 61 -15.37 -10.59 3.42
N ASP A 62 -15.47 -11.70 2.70
CA ASP A 62 -15.28 -13.04 3.27
C ASP A 62 -13.81 -13.30 3.69
N ALA A 63 -13.59 -14.44 4.34
CA ALA A 63 -12.27 -14.81 4.85
C ALA A 63 -11.20 -14.89 3.75
N ASP A 64 -11.56 -15.36 2.55
CA ASP A 64 -10.63 -15.48 1.43
C ASP A 64 -10.25 -14.11 0.86
N SER A 65 -11.22 -13.21 0.72
CA SER A 65 -11.03 -11.83 0.29
C SER A 65 -10.15 -11.06 1.29
N GLN A 66 -10.41 -11.24 2.59
CA GLN A 66 -9.60 -10.63 3.64
C GLN A 66 -8.17 -11.18 3.66
N ARG A 67 -8.00 -12.51 3.50
CA ARG A 67 -6.69 -13.15 3.40
C ARG A 67 -5.89 -12.60 2.22
N TYR A 68 -6.53 -12.52 1.06
CA TYR A 68 -5.91 -12.02 -0.16
C TYR A 68 -5.45 -10.56 0.00
N ARG A 69 -6.30 -9.70 0.56
CA ARG A 69 -5.95 -8.29 0.82
C ARG A 69 -4.83 -8.16 1.85
N MET A 70 -4.87 -8.94 2.93
CA MET A 70 -3.79 -8.96 3.93
C MET A 70 -2.45 -9.35 3.31
N MET A 71 -2.43 -10.35 2.41
CA MET A 71 -1.21 -10.71 1.69
C MET A 71 -0.73 -9.59 0.78
N GLU A 72 -1.62 -8.98 0.00
CA GLU A 72 -1.29 -7.83 -0.85
C GLU A 72 -0.72 -6.65 -0.05
N ASP A 73 -1.29 -6.34 1.12
CA ASP A 73 -0.76 -5.29 2.00
C ASP A 73 0.62 -5.65 2.57
N GLY A 74 0.86 -6.93 2.86
CA GLY A 74 2.18 -7.44 3.22
C GLY A 74 3.24 -7.21 2.14
N GLU A 75 2.87 -7.37 0.86
CA GLU A 75 3.77 -7.07 -0.27
C GLU A 75 4.14 -5.59 -0.33
N LYS A 76 3.16 -4.69 -0.13
CA LYS A 76 3.39 -3.23 -0.05
C LYS A 76 4.36 -2.89 1.09
N ILE A 77 4.27 -3.59 2.22
CA ILE A 77 5.17 -3.41 3.37
C ILE A 77 6.57 -3.90 3.03
N ILE A 78 6.72 -5.07 2.40
CA ILE A 78 8.01 -5.60 1.96
C ILE A 78 8.70 -4.62 1.00
N ALA A 79 7.97 -4.14 -0.02
CA ALA A 79 8.48 -3.16 -0.98
C ALA A 79 8.95 -1.86 -0.30
N ALA A 80 8.26 -1.43 0.76
CA ALA A 80 8.65 -0.23 1.49
C ALA A 80 9.86 -0.42 2.40
N LEU A 81 9.93 -1.57 3.11
CA LEU A 81 11.04 -1.90 3.98
C LEU A 81 12.35 -2.14 3.22
N SER A 82 12.28 -2.50 1.93
CA SER A 82 13.46 -2.56 1.06
C SER A 82 13.97 -1.18 0.60
N GLY A 83 13.48 -0.09 1.19
CA GLY A 83 13.82 1.28 0.82
C GLY A 83 13.07 1.77 -0.41
N ASN A 84 12.01 1.05 -0.82
CA ASN A 84 11.26 1.33 -2.04
C ASN A 84 12.17 1.33 -3.29
N VAL A 85 13.23 0.51 -3.25
CA VAL A 85 14.16 0.33 -4.36
C VAL A 85 13.42 -0.42 -5.46
N ARG A 86 13.23 0.26 -6.59
CA ARG A 86 12.44 -0.21 -7.72
C ARG A 86 12.78 -1.64 -8.16
N ASP A 87 14.06 -1.98 -8.10
CA ASP A 87 14.60 -3.23 -8.63
C ASP A 87 14.79 -4.32 -7.54
N PHE A 88 14.34 -4.07 -6.30
CA PHE A 88 14.29 -5.11 -5.26
C PHE A 88 13.25 -6.16 -5.64
N VAL A 89 13.64 -7.45 -5.61
CA VAL A 89 12.77 -8.57 -5.99
C VAL A 89 12.31 -9.31 -4.75
N PHE A 90 11.01 -9.65 -4.71
CA PHE A 90 10.42 -10.50 -3.68
C PHE A 90 9.40 -11.46 -4.30
N VAL A 91 9.03 -12.50 -3.55
CA VAL A 91 8.00 -13.46 -3.97
C VAL A 91 6.64 -12.92 -3.51
N ASN A 92 5.73 -12.68 -4.45
CA ASN A 92 4.38 -12.20 -4.15
C ASN A 92 3.45 -13.31 -3.63
N ARG A 93 2.22 -12.96 -3.28
CA ARG A 93 1.16 -13.87 -2.82
C ARG A 93 0.79 -14.99 -3.79
N HIS A 94 1.18 -14.87 -5.07
CA HIS A 94 0.98 -15.89 -6.10
C HIS A 94 2.18 -16.85 -6.23
N GLY A 95 3.23 -16.66 -5.42
CA GLY A 95 4.45 -17.47 -5.51
C GLY A 95 5.37 -17.08 -6.66
N VAL A 96 5.21 -15.89 -7.22
CA VAL A 96 5.98 -15.39 -8.37
C VAL A 96 6.96 -14.31 -7.92
N GLU A 97 8.20 -14.38 -8.41
CA GLU A 97 9.18 -13.31 -8.23
C GLU A 97 8.76 -12.07 -9.01
N VAL A 98 8.65 -10.93 -8.31
CA VAL A 98 8.29 -9.64 -8.89
C VAL A 98 9.18 -8.53 -8.33
N PRO A 99 9.49 -7.49 -9.13
CA PRO A 99 10.14 -6.29 -8.61
C PRO A 99 9.18 -5.48 -7.73
N ALA A 100 9.71 -4.74 -6.76
CA ALA A 100 8.97 -3.87 -5.83
C ALA A 100 8.17 -2.75 -6.50
N SER A 101 8.44 -2.47 -7.78
CA SER A 101 7.69 -1.49 -8.58
C SER A 101 6.43 -2.03 -9.25
N SER A 102 6.18 -3.34 -9.17
CA SER A 102 5.04 -3.99 -9.80
C SER A 102 3.72 -3.71 -9.09
#